data_AF-A0A524MYE4-F1
#
_entry.id   AF-A0A524MYE4-F1
#
_cell.length_a   1.000
_cell.length_b   1.000
_cell.length_c   1.000
_cell.angle_alpha   90.00
_cell.angle_beta   90.00
_cell.angle_gamma   90.00
#
_symmetry.space_group_name_H-M   'P 1'
#
loop_
_entity.id
_entity.type
_entity.pdbx_description
1 polymer ?
#
loop_
_entity_poly.entity_id
_entity_poly.type
_entity_poly.pdbx_seq_one_letter_code
_entity_poly.pdbx_strand_id
1 'polypeptide(L)'
;MSPDTMLAARLRAADRMLRRLAPDAIGSPEIAEAAELARAAALAACERPEGRPLVAGHVSLAWPDEPHLVLWHAQTLLREFRGDGHVAALTVEGLNGCEALVTHAAAGDVSAEILRATRQRTGDDWLAAEERLRSIGWLDPDLAFTDLGRERRAWIEQRTDELAAAPYDAIGVDGCDRLRTLVRPMSKAVSAAFA
;
A
#
# COMPACT_ATOMS: atom_id res chain seq x y z
N MET A 1 -13.84 -23.05 1.11
CA MET A 1 -12.90 -22.51 2.11
C MET A 1 -13.61 -21.38 2.83
N SER A 2 -13.70 -21.39 4.17
CA SER A 2 -14.34 -20.29 4.92
C SER A 2 -13.43 -19.05 4.97
N PRO A 3 -13.96 -17.85 5.25
CA PRO A 3 -13.14 -16.66 5.50
C PRO A 3 -12.04 -16.90 6.54
N ASP A 4 -12.36 -17.51 7.68
CA ASP A 4 -11.39 -17.83 8.74
C ASP A 4 -10.28 -18.78 8.25
N THR A 5 -10.64 -19.77 7.43
CA THR A 5 -9.65 -20.68 6.84
C THR A 5 -8.68 -19.94 5.93
N MET A 6 -9.19 -18.97 5.16
CA MET A 6 -8.37 -18.14 4.27
C MET A 6 -7.44 -17.21 5.07
N LEU A 7 -7.96 -16.55 6.11
CA LEU A 7 -7.18 -15.68 6.99
C LEU A 7 -6.04 -16.45 7.67
N ALA A 8 -6.34 -17.63 8.24
CA ALA A 8 -5.34 -18.48 8.85
C ALA A 8 -4.30 -18.97 7.84
N ALA A 9 -4.71 -19.30 6.60
CA ALA A 9 -3.80 -19.68 5.53
C ALA A 9 -2.87 -18.52 5.11
N ARG A 10 -3.40 -17.30 4.99
CA ARG A 10 -2.61 -16.09 4.71
C ARG A 10 -1.56 -15.84 5.79
N LEU A 11 -1.94 -15.93 7.07
CA LEU A 11 -1.01 -15.73 8.17
C LEU A 11 0.11 -16.79 8.19
N ARG A 12 -0.22 -18.08 8.00
CA ARG A 12 0.78 -19.15 7.85
C ARG A 12 1.69 -18.96 6.65
N ALA A 13 1.19 -18.41 5.55
CA ALA A 13 2.01 -18.11 4.38
C ALA A 13 2.99 -16.98 4.67
N ALA A 14 2.53 -15.90 5.31
CA ALA A 14 3.39 -14.80 5.74
C ALA A 14 4.48 -15.26 6.73
N ASP A 15 4.12 -16.07 7.72
CA ASP A 15 5.06 -16.64 8.69
C ASP A 15 6.19 -17.41 8.00
N ARG A 16 5.83 -18.38 7.15
CA ARG A 16 6.82 -19.20 6.41
C ARG A 16 7.68 -18.36 5.48
N MET A 17 7.10 -17.37 4.81
CA MET A 17 7.82 -16.47 3.93
C MET A 17 8.85 -15.65 4.70
N LEU A 18 8.45 -14.99 5.79
CA LEU A 18 9.33 -14.14 6.59
C LEU A 18 10.44 -14.96 7.26
N ARG A 19 10.13 -16.13 7.82
CA ARG A 19 11.15 -17.04 8.37
C ARG A 19 12.16 -17.50 7.33
N ARG A 20 11.74 -17.67 6.08
CA ARG A 20 12.62 -18.06 4.97
C ARG A 20 13.47 -16.90 4.46
N LEU A 21 12.87 -15.73 4.28
CA LEU A 21 13.52 -14.61 3.58
C LEU A 21 14.30 -13.68 4.52
N ALA A 22 13.91 -13.59 5.80
CA ALA A 22 14.56 -12.73 6.79
C ALA A 22 14.78 -13.48 8.13
N PRO A 23 15.48 -14.63 8.12
CA PRO A 23 15.64 -15.46 9.32
C PRO A 23 16.30 -14.69 10.48
N ASP A 24 17.24 -13.79 10.19
CA ASP A 24 17.96 -13.00 11.21
C ASP A 24 17.07 -12.01 11.96
N ALA A 25 15.92 -11.61 11.37
CA ALA A 25 14.96 -10.74 12.04
C ALA A 25 14.03 -11.52 12.99
N ILE A 26 13.90 -12.84 12.82
CA ILE A 26 12.91 -13.63 13.58
C ILE A 26 13.34 -13.75 15.04
N GLY A 27 12.49 -13.27 15.94
CA GLY A 27 12.74 -13.30 17.38
C GLY A 27 13.77 -12.28 17.88
N SER A 28 14.24 -11.37 17.02
CA SER A 28 15.18 -10.32 17.41
C SER A 28 14.50 -9.23 18.26
N PRO A 29 15.24 -8.54 19.15
CA PRO A 29 14.68 -7.40 19.87
C PRO A 29 14.25 -6.26 18.92
N GLU A 30 14.93 -6.10 17.78
CA GLU A 30 14.61 -5.10 16.76
C GLU A 30 13.26 -5.35 16.10
N ILE A 31 12.91 -6.60 15.79
CA ILE A 31 11.59 -6.91 15.21
C ILE A 31 10.48 -6.71 16.22
N ALA A 32 10.73 -7.00 17.50
CA ALA A 32 9.78 -6.74 18.57
C ALA A 32 9.51 -5.24 18.73
N GLU A 33 10.56 -4.42 18.75
CA GLU A 33 10.42 -2.97 18.81
C GLU A 33 9.69 -2.41 17.58
N ALA A 34 10.02 -2.90 16.38
CA ALA A 34 9.35 -2.49 15.15
C ALA A 34 7.86 -2.86 15.16
N ALA A 35 7.53 -4.05 15.67
CA ALA A 35 6.16 -4.53 15.79
C ALA A 35 5.33 -3.64 16.72
N GLU A 36 5.87 -3.23 17.87
CA GLU A 36 5.18 -2.35 18.82
C GLU A 36 4.95 -0.96 18.23
N LEU A 37 5.96 -0.35 17.59
CA LEU A 37 5.81 0.95 16.92
C LEU A 37 4.78 0.90 15.79
N ALA A 38 4.85 -0.10 14.92
CA ALA A 38 3.89 -0.26 13.83
C ALA A 38 2.48 -0.54 14.36
N ARG A 39 2.36 -1.34 15.44
CA ARG A 39 1.08 -1.62 16.10
C ARG A 39 0.45 -0.36 16.67
N ALA A 40 1.21 0.49 17.36
CA ALA A 40 0.71 1.76 17.88
C ALA A 40 0.14 2.65 16.77
N ALA A 41 0.86 2.80 15.66
CA ALA A 41 0.37 3.54 14.49
C ALA A 41 -0.89 2.89 13.89
N ALA A 42 -0.88 1.56 13.71
CA ALA A 42 -2.03 0.85 13.16
C ALA A 42 -3.28 0.94 14.04
N LEU A 43 -3.15 0.93 15.37
CA LEU A 43 -4.27 1.14 16.28
C LEU A 43 -4.85 2.56 16.14
N ALA A 44 -4.01 3.59 16.01
CA ALA A 44 -4.47 4.95 15.72
C ALA A 44 -5.16 5.07 14.34
N ALA A 45 -4.79 4.22 13.37
CA ALA A 45 -5.52 4.12 12.11
C ALA A 45 -6.94 3.55 12.30
N CYS A 46 -7.08 2.55 13.19
CA CYS A 46 -8.37 1.89 13.47
C CYS A 46 -9.39 2.81 14.15
N GLU A 47 -8.95 3.88 14.80
CA GLU A 47 -9.82 4.88 15.45
C GLU A 47 -10.55 5.79 14.44
N ARG A 48 -10.17 5.76 13.15
CA ARG A 48 -10.78 6.58 12.09
C ARG A 48 -11.23 5.73 10.89
N PRO A 49 -12.21 4.84 11.07
CA PRO A 49 -12.69 3.94 10.01
C PRO A 49 -13.58 4.63 8.96
N GLU A 50 -14.02 5.87 9.20
CA GLU A 50 -14.99 6.56 8.36
C GLU A 50 -14.45 6.76 6.94
N GLY A 51 -15.20 6.30 5.94
CA GLY A 51 -14.79 6.36 4.53
C GLY A 51 -13.63 5.43 4.19
N ARG A 52 -13.25 4.50 5.08
CA ARG A 52 -12.11 3.58 4.92
C ARG A 52 -12.53 2.12 5.01
N PRO A 53 -13.25 1.60 4.00
CA PRO A 53 -13.80 0.24 4.04
C PRO A 53 -12.72 -0.85 4.09
N LEU A 54 -11.55 -0.65 3.47
CA LEU A 54 -10.51 -1.69 3.43
C LEU A 54 -9.87 -1.88 4.81
N VAL A 55 -9.49 -0.79 5.49
CA VAL A 55 -8.98 -0.90 6.86
C VAL A 55 -10.08 -1.35 7.83
N ALA A 56 -11.31 -0.84 7.70
CA ALA A 56 -12.44 -1.20 8.56
C ALA A 56 -12.73 -2.71 8.53
N GLY A 57 -12.57 -3.36 7.38
CA GLY A 57 -12.70 -4.82 7.25
C GLY A 57 -11.63 -5.63 8.01
N HIS A 58 -10.53 -5.00 8.42
CA HIS A 58 -9.44 -5.63 9.16
C HIS A 58 -9.47 -5.32 10.66
N VAL A 59 -10.09 -4.21 11.09
CA VAL A 59 -10.09 -3.76 12.50
C VAL A 59 -10.63 -4.84 13.46
N SER A 60 -11.57 -5.67 13.02
CA SER A 60 -12.18 -6.72 13.84
C SER A 60 -11.36 -8.02 13.92
N LEU A 61 -10.22 -8.10 13.23
CA LEU A 61 -9.39 -9.31 13.23
C LEU A 61 -8.55 -9.40 14.50
N ALA A 62 -8.35 -10.62 15.00
CA ALA A 62 -7.45 -10.86 16.11
C ALA A 62 -5.99 -10.57 15.70
N TRP A 63 -5.26 -9.91 16.60
CA TRP A 63 -3.82 -9.71 16.43
C TRP A 63 -3.08 -11.04 16.63
N PRO A 64 -2.07 -11.35 15.80
CA PRO A 64 -1.19 -12.49 16.05
C PRO A 64 -0.23 -12.22 17.22
N ASP A 65 0.37 -13.28 17.78
CA ASP A 65 1.26 -13.15 18.95
C ASP A 65 2.74 -12.94 18.56
N GLU A 66 3.22 -13.60 17.50
CA GLU A 66 4.62 -13.51 17.10
C GLU A 66 4.98 -12.11 16.56
N PRO A 67 6.07 -11.47 17.00
CA PRO A 67 6.39 -10.09 16.62
C PRO A 67 6.45 -9.79 15.12
N HIS A 68 7.07 -10.66 14.31
CA HIS A 68 7.10 -10.46 12.86
C HIS A 68 5.71 -10.56 12.21
N LEU A 69 4.79 -11.30 12.83
CA LEU A 69 3.39 -11.37 12.40
C LEU A 69 2.58 -10.17 12.89
N VAL A 70 2.86 -9.65 14.08
CA VAL A 70 2.30 -8.37 14.55
C VAL A 70 2.69 -7.26 13.59
N LEU A 71 3.96 -7.17 13.22
CA LEU A 71 4.45 -6.21 12.24
C LEU A 71 3.77 -6.39 10.87
N TRP A 72 3.63 -7.63 10.39
CA TRP A 72 2.91 -7.93 9.14
C TRP A 72 1.45 -7.46 9.18
N HIS A 73 0.75 -7.71 10.30
CA HIS A 73 -0.63 -7.30 10.48
C HIS A 73 -0.77 -5.78 10.58
N ALA A 74 0.07 -5.12 11.37
CA ALA A 74 0.12 -3.67 11.47
C ALA A 74 0.38 -3.01 10.11
N GLN A 75 1.35 -3.53 9.34
CA GLN A 75 1.63 -3.04 7.99
C GLN A 75 0.46 -3.28 7.03
N THR A 76 -0.28 -4.37 7.18
CA THR A 76 -1.52 -4.60 6.40
C THR A 76 -2.54 -3.50 6.70
N LEU A 77 -2.81 -3.22 7.99
CA LEU A 77 -3.74 -2.15 8.39
C LEU A 77 -3.31 -0.78 7.87
N LEU A 78 -2.05 -0.39 8.04
CA LEU A 78 -1.52 0.89 7.58
C LEU A 78 -1.56 1.01 6.05
N ARG A 79 -1.27 -0.09 5.34
CA ARG A 79 -1.38 -0.14 3.87
C ARG A 79 -2.82 0.00 3.39
N GLU A 80 -3.78 -0.70 4.00
CA GLU A 80 -5.19 -0.53 3.66
C GLU A 80 -5.70 0.88 4.01
N PHE A 81 -5.29 1.44 5.15
CA PHE A 81 -5.64 2.81 5.54
C PHE A 81 -5.14 3.83 4.50
N ARG A 82 -3.87 3.76 4.07
CA ARG A 82 -3.35 4.60 2.98
C ARG A 82 -4.09 4.33 1.67
N GLY A 83 -4.38 3.07 1.37
CA GLY A 83 -5.09 2.65 0.17
C GLY A 83 -6.49 3.25 0.05
N ASP A 84 -7.27 3.26 1.14
CA ASP A 84 -8.58 3.89 1.19
C ASP A 84 -8.48 5.40 0.87
N GLY A 85 -7.47 6.09 1.43
CA GLY A 85 -7.19 7.50 1.12
C GLY A 85 -6.83 7.73 -0.35
N HIS A 86 -6.03 6.83 -0.94
CA HIS A 86 -5.67 6.88 -2.36
C HIS A 86 -6.89 6.71 -3.27
N VAL A 87 -7.75 5.74 -2.96
CA VAL A 87 -9.01 5.51 -3.70
C VAL A 87 -9.92 6.74 -3.61
N ALA A 88 -10.01 7.37 -2.43
CA ALA A 88 -10.77 8.61 -2.28
C ALA A 88 -10.20 9.75 -3.15
N ALA A 89 -8.88 9.94 -3.16
CA ALA A 89 -8.23 10.97 -4.00
C ALA A 89 -8.45 10.72 -5.51
N LEU A 90 -8.31 9.46 -5.97
CA LEU A 90 -8.63 9.07 -7.36
C LEU A 90 -10.10 9.35 -7.71
N THR A 91 -11.02 9.06 -6.79
CA THR A 91 -12.45 9.29 -6.98
C THR A 91 -12.77 10.78 -7.12
N VAL A 92 -12.14 11.64 -6.31
CA VAL A 92 -12.29 13.10 -6.42
C VAL A 92 -11.81 13.62 -7.77
N GLU A 93 -10.74 13.05 -8.31
CA GLU A 93 -10.23 13.34 -9.65
C GLU A 93 -11.03 12.71 -10.79
N GLY A 94 -12.08 11.95 -10.47
CA GLY A 94 -12.94 11.31 -11.44
C GLY A 94 -12.29 10.13 -12.18
N LEU A 95 -11.19 9.58 -11.65
CA LEU A 95 -10.50 8.45 -12.25
C LEU A 95 -11.15 7.12 -11.84
N ASN A 96 -11.31 6.24 -12.82
CA ASN A 96 -11.64 4.84 -12.59
C ASN A 96 -10.38 3.99 -12.31
N GLY A 97 -10.59 2.71 -11.99
CA GLY A 97 -9.50 1.81 -11.63
C GLY A 97 -8.49 1.54 -12.76
N CYS A 98 -8.89 1.58 -14.04
CA CYS A 98 -7.97 1.39 -15.15
C CYS A 98 -7.18 2.68 -15.45
N GLU A 99 -7.84 3.84 -15.42
CA GLU A 99 -7.21 5.15 -15.58
C GLU A 99 -6.16 5.40 -14.48
N ALA A 100 -6.42 4.97 -13.24
CA ALA A 100 -5.44 4.99 -12.17
C ALA A 100 -4.17 4.17 -12.49
N LEU A 101 -4.30 3.04 -13.19
CA LEU A 101 -3.16 2.22 -13.61
C LEU A 101 -2.41 2.84 -14.79
N VAL A 102 -3.12 3.43 -15.75
CA VAL A 102 -2.48 4.13 -16.88
C VAL A 102 -1.68 5.33 -16.36
N THR A 103 -2.23 6.12 -15.43
CA THR A 103 -1.49 7.23 -14.82
C THR A 103 -0.31 6.77 -13.98
N HIS A 104 -0.40 5.61 -13.32
CA HIS A 104 0.76 4.98 -12.66
C HIS A 104 1.83 4.59 -13.69
N ALA A 105 1.45 3.97 -14.81
CA ALA A 105 2.38 3.62 -15.88
C ALA A 105 3.09 4.85 -16.44
N ALA A 106 2.35 5.94 -16.68
CA ALA A 106 2.87 7.20 -17.18
C ALA A 106 3.82 7.90 -16.19
N ALA A 107 3.72 7.62 -14.89
CA ALA A 107 4.66 8.13 -13.88
C ALA A 107 6.04 7.46 -13.96
N GLY A 108 6.13 6.26 -14.56
CA GLY A 108 7.39 5.58 -14.86
C GLY A 108 7.94 4.65 -13.78
N ASP A 109 7.35 4.62 -12.57
CA ASP A 109 7.80 3.73 -11.49
C ASP A 109 7.53 2.24 -11.79
N VAL A 110 6.46 1.94 -12.52
CA VAL A 110 6.08 0.59 -12.95
C VAL A 110 5.59 0.63 -14.39
N SER A 111 6.08 -0.26 -15.25
CA SER A 111 5.70 -0.26 -16.67
C SER A 111 4.23 -0.66 -16.90
N ALA A 112 3.64 -0.17 -17.99
CA ALA A 112 2.31 -0.57 -18.43
C ALA A 112 2.19 -2.09 -18.60
N GLU A 113 3.23 -2.74 -19.13
CA GLU A 113 3.27 -4.20 -19.30
C GLU A 113 3.11 -4.95 -17.97
N ILE A 114 3.87 -4.54 -16.95
CA ILE A 114 3.79 -5.15 -15.61
C ILE A 114 2.41 -4.92 -15.00
N LEU A 115 1.87 -3.70 -15.11
CA LEU A 115 0.55 -3.38 -14.55
C LEU A 115 -0.56 -4.17 -15.26
N ARG A 116 -0.54 -4.27 -16.58
CA ARG A 116 -1.48 -5.09 -17.36
C ARG A 116 -1.44 -6.55 -16.92
N ALA A 117 -0.24 -7.13 -16.81
CA ALA A 117 -0.03 -8.53 -16.43
C ALA A 117 -0.49 -8.83 -14.99
N THR A 118 -0.15 -7.95 -14.04
CA THR A 118 -0.39 -8.20 -12.61
C THR A 118 -1.76 -7.75 -12.12
N ARG A 119 -2.41 -6.81 -12.83
CA ARG A 119 -3.73 -6.27 -12.45
C ARG A 119 -4.88 -6.81 -13.30
N GLN A 120 -4.58 -7.68 -14.27
CA GLN A 120 -5.57 -8.32 -15.14
C GLN A 120 -6.45 -7.29 -15.86
N ARG A 121 -5.81 -6.19 -16.30
CA ARG A 121 -6.44 -5.09 -17.05
C ARG A 121 -5.80 -5.07 -18.43
N THR A 122 -6.37 -5.83 -19.37
CA THR A 122 -5.87 -5.97 -20.73
C THR A 122 -7.00 -5.74 -21.73
N GLY A 123 -6.63 -5.27 -22.92
CA GLY A 123 -7.57 -5.09 -24.03
C GLY A 123 -8.29 -3.75 -23.97
N ASP A 124 -9.60 -3.79 -24.21
CA ASP A 124 -10.41 -2.60 -24.50
C ASP A 124 -10.48 -1.61 -23.32
N ASP A 125 -10.41 -2.09 -22.07
CA ASP A 125 -10.50 -1.22 -20.89
C ASP A 125 -9.25 -0.33 -20.73
N TRP A 126 -8.07 -0.84 -21.09
CA TRP A 126 -6.83 -0.07 -21.07
C TRP A 126 -6.80 0.96 -22.19
N LEU A 127 -7.18 0.58 -23.41
CA LEU A 127 -7.26 1.51 -24.55
C LEU A 127 -8.27 2.63 -24.30
N ALA A 128 -9.43 2.30 -23.71
CA ALA A 128 -10.43 3.29 -23.32
C ALA A 128 -9.91 4.26 -22.26
N ALA A 129 -9.12 3.77 -21.29
CA ALA A 129 -8.50 4.62 -20.27
C ALA A 129 -7.45 5.56 -20.88
N GLU A 130 -6.59 5.07 -21.78
CA GLU A 130 -5.63 5.91 -22.52
C GLU A 130 -6.34 6.99 -23.35
N GLU A 131 -7.39 6.63 -24.10
CA GLU A 131 -8.19 7.57 -24.89
C GLU A 131 -8.88 8.61 -24.01
N ARG A 132 -9.45 8.18 -22.88
CA ARG A 132 -10.10 9.10 -21.94
C ARG A 132 -9.09 10.08 -21.35
N LEU A 133 -7.94 9.60 -20.89
CA LEU A 133 -6.89 10.44 -20.31
C LEU A 133 -6.29 11.42 -21.33
N ARG A 134 -6.18 11.03 -22.61
CA ARG A 134 -5.84 11.95 -23.70
C ARG A 134 -6.93 13.00 -23.94
N SER A 135 -8.20 12.60 -23.99
CA SER A 135 -9.30 13.53 -24.26
C SER A 135 -9.55 14.56 -23.14
N ILE A 136 -9.23 14.22 -21.88
CA ILE A 136 -9.24 15.18 -20.76
C ILE A 136 -7.91 15.93 -20.59
N GLY A 137 -6.94 15.70 -21.48
CA GLY A 137 -5.68 16.43 -21.54
C GLY A 137 -4.65 16.05 -20.47
N TRP A 138 -4.77 14.89 -19.83
CA TRP A 138 -3.77 14.40 -18.87
C TRP A 138 -2.57 13.76 -19.57
N LEU A 139 -2.80 13.12 -20.71
CA LEU A 139 -1.77 12.47 -21.51
C LEU A 139 -1.67 13.10 -22.90
N ASP A 140 -0.46 13.10 -23.45
CA ASP A 140 -0.19 13.48 -24.83
C ASP A 140 -0.35 12.27 -25.80
N PRO A 141 -0.16 12.45 -27.12
CA PRO A 141 -0.26 11.35 -28.08
C PRO A 141 0.72 10.18 -27.85
N ASP A 142 1.84 10.42 -27.16
CA ASP A 142 2.86 9.42 -26.84
C ASP A 142 2.61 8.77 -25.46
N LEU A 143 1.46 9.05 -24.84
CA LEU A 143 1.05 8.58 -23.52
C LEU A 143 1.93 9.08 -22.37
N ALA A 144 2.69 10.16 -22.60
CA ALA A 144 3.39 10.86 -21.53
C ALA A 144 2.46 11.88 -20.87
N PHE A 145 2.72 12.21 -19.60
CA PHE A 145 1.95 13.27 -18.93
C PHE A 145 2.14 14.62 -19.63
N THR A 146 1.04 15.34 -19.81
CA THR A 146 1.07 16.78 -20.07
C THR A 146 1.41 17.55 -18.78
N ASP A 147 1.51 18.88 -18.85
CA ASP A 147 1.65 19.69 -17.63
C ASP A 147 0.44 19.54 -16.70
N LEU A 148 -0.78 19.54 -17.26
CA LEU A 148 -2.00 19.29 -16.51
C LEU A 148 -1.97 17.89 -15.88
N GLY A 149 -1.62 16.86 -16.64
CA GLY A 149 -1.53 15.49 -16.12
C GLY A 149 -0.54 15.35 -14.96
N ARG A 150 0.62 16.00 -15.07
CA ARG A 150 1.61 16.07 -13.97
C ARG A 150 1.04 16.75 -12.74
N GLU A 151 0.38 17.91 -12.91
CA GLU A 151 -0.23 18.65 -11.81
C GLU A 151 -1.27 17.80 -11.08
N ARG A 152 -2.20 17.19 -11.82
CA ARG A 152 -3.28 16.38 -11.23
C ARG A 152 -2.74 15.10 -10.58
N ARG A 153 -1.74 14.45 -11.18
CA ARG A 153 -1.07 13.30 -10.57
C ARG A 153 -0.37 13.67 -9.27
N ALA A 154 0.35 14.81 -9.25
CA ALA A 154 1.00 15.30 -8.04
C ALA A 154 -0.01 15.63 -6.93
N TRP A 155 -1.17 16.19 -7.30
CA TRP A 155 -2.26 16.42 -6.36
C TRP A 155 -2.76 15.11 -5.73
N ILE A 156 -2.99 14.06 -6.52
CA ILE A 156 -3.42 12.74 -6.01
C ILE A 156 -2.43 12.19 -5.00
N GLU A 157 -1.14 12.19 -5.32
CA GLU A 157 -0.10 11.65 -4.42
C GLU A 157 0.01 12.48 -3.15
N GLN A 158 0.01 13.81 -3.24
CA GLN A 158 0.03 14.69 -2.07
C GLN A 158 -1.18 14.45 -1.15
N ARG A 159 -2.40 14.40 -1.70
CA ARG A 159 -3.59 14.12 -0.90
C ARG A 159 -3.56 12.72 -0.30
N THR A 160 -3.02 11.73 -1.02
CA THR A 160 -2.85 10.37 -0.49
C THR A 160 -1.95 10.38 0.75
N ASP A 161 -0.83 11.10 0.70
CA ASP A 161 0.12 11.15 1.81
C ASP A 161 -0.45 11.92 3.02
N GLU A 162 -1.11 13.06 2.78
CA GLU A 162 -1.80 13.82 3.85
C GLU A 162 -2.88 12.97 4.53
N LEU A 163 -3.70 12.26 3.75
CA LEU A 163 -4.75 11.37 4.28
C LEU A 163 -4.18 10.16 5.01
N ALA A 164 -2.90 9.82 4.80
CA ALA A 164 -2.23 8.69 5.43
C ALA A 164 -1.33 9.07 6.62
N ALA A 165 -1.14 10.37 6.88
CA ALA A 165 -0.21 10.84 7.90
C ALA A 165 -0.69 10.56 9.33
N ALA A 166 -1.98 10.74 9.57
CA ALA A 166 -2.51 10.82 10.92
C ALA A 166 -2.36 9.58 11.82
N PRO A 167 -2.20 8.32 11.33
CA PRO A 167 -1.80 7.18 12.16
C PRO A 167 -0.38 7.32 12.73
N TYR A 168 0.53 7.97 12.00
CA TYR A 168 1.93 8.11 12.38
C TYR A 168 2.16 9.17 13.46
N ASP A 169 1.21 10.09 13.67
CA ASP A 169 1.24 11.03 14.79
C ASP A 169 1.32 10.33 16.15
N ALA A 170 0.78 9.10 16.25
CA ALA A 170 0.81 8.29 17.47
C ALA A 170 2.22 7.83 17.87
N ILE A 171 3.16 7.78 16.93
CA ILE A 171 4.57 7.42 17.20
C ILE A 171 5.53 8.59 16.99
N GLY A 172 5.05 9.71 16.46
CA GLY A 172 5.84 10.92 16.21
C GLY A 172 6.96 10.71 15.18
N VAL A 173 7.72 11.78 14.92
CA VAL A 173 8.83 11.77 13.94
C VAL A 173 9.92 10.77 14.35
N ASP A 174 10.30 10.79 15.63
CA ASP A 174 11.35 9.90 16.15
C ASP A 174 10.94 8.43 16.07
N GLY A 175 9.68 8.10 16.38
CA GLY A 175 9.17 6.74 16.25
C GLY A 175 9.09 6.29 14.79
N CYS A 176 8.70 7.17 13.86
CA CYS A 176 8.75 6.90 12.43
C CYS A 176 10.17 6.61 11.94
N ASP A 177 11.14 7.43 12.32
CA ASP A 177 12.54 7.25 11.95
C ASP A 177 13.14 5.97 12.56
N ARG A 178 12.77 5.67 13.80
CA ARG A 178 13.16 4.43 14.46
C ARG A 178 12.56 3.22 13.76
N LEU A 179 11.25 3.23 13.49
CA LEU A 179 10.56 2.17 12.77
C LEU A 179 11.20 1.93 11.39
N ARG A 180 11.42 2.99 10.61
CA ARG A 180 12.09 2.94 9.30
C ARG A 180 13.47 2.31 9.39
N THR A 181 14.23 2.62 10.44
CA THR A 181 15.57 2.04 10.67
C THR A 181 15.48 0.54 10.97
N LEU A 182 14.56 0.15 11.86
CA LEU A 182 14.39 -1.24 12.29
C LEU A 182 13.89 -2.16 11.18
N VAL A 183 12.95 -1.71 10.34
CA VAL A 183 12.37 -2.58 9.29
C VAL A 183 13.27 -2.71 8.06
N ARG A 184 14.28 -1.84 7.91
CA ARG A 184 15.08 -1.76 6.67
C ARG A 184 15.85 -3.04 6.33
N PRO A 185 16.51 -3.76 7.27
CA PRO A 185 17.16 -5.03 6.97
C PRO A 185 16.18 -6.08 6.43
N MET A 186 15.04 -6.26 7.12
CA MET A 186 13.99 -7.20 6.69
C MET A 186 13.41 -6.81 5.32
N SER A 187 13.10 -5.53 5.11
CA SER A 187 12.58 -5.04 3.83
C SER A 187 13.55 -5.33 2.67
N LYS A 188 14.85 -5.09 2.86
CA LYS A 188 15.87 -5.43 1.85
C LYS A 188 15.91 -6.92 1.55
N ALA A 189 15.88 -7.76 2.59
CA ALA A 189 15.94 -9.21 2.44
C ALA A 189 14.72 -9.76 1.68
N VAL A 190 13.52 -9.24 1.97
CA VAL A 190 12.29 -9.59 1.25
C VAL A 190 12.34 -9.09 -0.20
N SER A 191 12.71 -7.83 -0.43
CA SER A 191 12.77 -7.26 -1.80
C SER A 191 13.75 -8.00 -2.71
N ALA A 192 14.88 -8.46 -2.19
CA ALA A 192 15.86 -9.22 -2.96
C ALA A 192 15.33 -10.56 -3.51
N ALA A 193 14.24 -11.09 -2.93
CA ALA A 193 13.61 -12.32 -3.41
C ALA A 193 12.68 -12.10 -4.62
N PHE A 194 12.36 -10.84 -4.93
CA PHE A 194 11.43 -10.45 -5.99
C PHE A 194 12.03 -9.46 -6.99
N ALA A 195 13.33 -9.14 -6.85
CA ALA A 195 14.11 -8.36 -7.80
C ALA A 195 14.67 -9.27 -8.89
#